data_AF-A0A0R3LP47-F1
#
_entry.id   AF-A0A0R3LP47-F1
#
_cell.length_a   1.000
_cell.length_b   1.000
_cell.length_c   1.000
_cell.angle_alpha   90.00
_cell.angle_beta   90.00
_cell.angle_gamma   90.00
#
_symmetry.space_group_name_H-M   'P 1'
#
loop_
_entity.id
_entity.type
_entity.pdbx_description
1 polymer ?
#
loop_
_entity_poly.entity_id
_entity_poly.type
_entity_poly.pdbx_seq_one_letter_code
_entity_poly.pdbx_strand_id
1 'polypeptide(L)'
;MSHARKEYKDFMALTPDAYAAVLELSQIAGKAGMDKQLLELIKLRASQINGCAFCVQYHILEGEKLSVPTDKLNLVVVWREAPQFSQRERAALAWTEALTLLSEGVSDEVYAQASAEFSEKELAYLTSAVASINVWNRFGAAFRWTPPARKPVVGAAAS
;
A
#
# COMPACT_ATOMS: atom_id res chain seq x y z
N MET A 1 4.73 18.84 18.44
CA MET A 1 5.07 17.68 17.59
C MET A 1 4.20 16.51 18.00
N SER A 2 3.49 15.89 17.04
CA SER A 2 2.55 14.81 17.34
C SER A 2 3.31 13.51 17.59
N HIS A 3 3.43 13.10 18.86
CA HIS A 3 3.94 11.79 19.26
C HIS A 3 2.87 10.70 19.03
N ALA A 4 3.31 9.44 18.98
CA ALA A 4 2.40 8.30 18.92
C ALA A 4 1.48 8.27 20.15
N ARG A 5 0.20 7.97 19.92
CA ARG A 5 -0.79 7.76 21.01
C ARG A 5 -0.65 6.33 21.57
N LYS A 6 -0.35 5.39 20.68
CA LYS A 6 0.05 4.00 20.91
C LYS A 6 1.00 3.59 19.81
N GLU A 7 1.84 2.59 20.03
CA GLU A 7 2.74 2.06 19.02
C GLU A 7 2.16 0.85 18.29
N TYR A 8 2.70 0.54 17.11
CA TYR A 8 2.32 -0.67 16.35
C TYR A 8 2.47 -1.95 17.18
N LYS A 9 3.51 -2.03 18.03
CA LYS A 9 3.71 -3.15 18.96
C LYS A 9 2.61 -3.26 20.02
N ASP A 10 2.01 -2.14 20.42
CA ASP A 10 0.91 -2.16 21.39
C ASP A 10 -0.34 -2.76 20.74
N PHE A 11 -0.59 -2.46 19.47
CA PHE A 11 -1.68 -3.09 18.70
C PHE A 11 -1.50 -4.61 18.61
N MET A 12 -0.29 -5.09 18.30
CA MET A 12 0.01 -6.52 18.27
C MET A 12 -0.22 -7.20 19.64
N ALA A 13 0.13 -6.53 20.74
CA ALA A 13 0.02 -7.09 22.08
C ALA A 13 -1.41 -7.04 22.65
N LEU A 14 -2.15 -5.96 22.38
CA LEU A 14 -3.49 -5.74 22.93
C LEU A 14 -4.58 -6.50 22.16
N THR A 15 -4.39 -6.68 20.86
CA THR A 15 -5.38 -7.32 19.97
C THR A 15 -4.69 -8.30 19.02
N PRO A 16 -4.09 -9.39 19.54
CA PRO A 16 -3.33 -10.35 18.73
C PRO A 16 -4.20 -11.05 17.67
N ASP A 17 -5.48 -11.25 17.98
CA ASP A 17 -6.51 -11.81 17.09
C ASP A 17 -6.83 -10.86 15.93
N ALA A 18 -7.10 -9.58 16.22
CA ALA A 18 -7.33 -8.57 15.19
C ALA A 18 -6.08 -8.37 14.31
N TYR A 19 -4.90 -8.36 14.93
CA TYR A 19 -3.63 -8.30 14.22
C TYR A 19 -3.47 -9.46 13.24
N ALA A 20 -3.68 -10.70 13.69
CA ALA A 20 -3.53 -11.90 12.87
C ALA A 20 -4.49 -11.89 11.68
N ALA A 21 -5.76 -11.51 11.89
CA ALA A 21 -6.77 -11.46 10.82
C ALA A 21 -6.41 -10.45 9.73
N VAL A 22 -5.98 -9.23 10.12
CA VAL A 22 -5.60 -8.19 9.15
C VAL A 22 -4.30 -8.59 8.43
N LEU A 23 -3.34 -9.17 9.15
CA LEU A 23 -2.10 -9.67 8.55
C LEU A 23 -2.37 -10.78 7.52
N GLU A 24 -3.25 -11.71 7.82
CA GLU A 24 -3.64 -12.78 6.90
C GLU A 24 -4.22 -12.18 5.61
N LEU A 25 -5.20 -11.27 5.73
CA LEU A 25 -5.80 -10.59 4.59
C LEU A 25 -4.75 -9.87 3.73
N SER A 26 -3.77 -9.20 4.34
CA SER A 26 -2.68 -8.52 3.62
C SER A 26 -1.75 -9.45 2.85
N GLN A 27 -1.70 -10.74 3.19
CA GLN A 27 -0.82 -11.71 2.53
C GLN A 27 -1.51 -12.49 1.40
N ILE A 28 -2.85 -12.57 1.40
CA ILE A 28 -3.61 -13.44 0.49
C ILE A 28 -3.30 -13.15 -0.98
N ALA A 29 -3.32 -11.88 -1.40
CA ALA A 29 -3.05 -11.51 -2.79
C ALA A 29 -1.64 -11.94 -3.26
N GLY A 30 -0.63 -11.72 -2.42
CA GLY A 30 0.75 -12.15 -2.72
C GLY A 30 0.92 -13.67 -2.72
N LYS A 31 0.22 -14.39 -1.83
CA LYS A 31 0.18 -15.87 -1.82
C LYS A 31 -0.53 -16.44 -3.05
N ALA A 32 -1.48 -15.69 -3.61
CA ALA A 32 -2.19 -16.03 -4.84
C ALA A 32 -1.38 -15.75 -6.12
N GLY A 33 -0.15 -15.27 -6.01
CA GLY A 33 0.74 -15.05 -7.16
C GLY A 33 0.68 -13.65 -7.75
N MET A 34 -0.01 -12.70 -7.12
CA MET A 34 0.07 -11.30 -7.56
C MET A 34 1.48 -10.75 -7.40
N ASP A 35 1.90 -9.92 -8.36
CA ASP A 35 3.19 -9.24 -8.31
C ASP A 35 3.32 -8.41 -7.03
N LYS A 36 4.32 -8.75 -6.22
CA LYS A 36 4.57 -8.09 -4.94
C LYS A 36 5.02 -6.64 -5.13
N GLN A 37 5.69 -6.29 -6.22
CA GLN A 37 6.07 -4.90 -6.50
C GLN A 37 4.82 -4.04 -6.73
N LEU A 38 3.90 -4.51 -7.56
CA LEU A 38 2.59 -3.88 -7.76
C LEU A 38 1.82 -3.74 -6.43
N LEU A 39 1.82 -4.78 -5.61
CA LEU A 39 1.14 -4.75 -4.30
C LEU A 39 1.73 -3.69 -3.37
N GLU A 40 3.05 -3.46 -3.37
CA GLU A 40 3.63 -2.38 -2.56
C GLU A 40 3.31 -0.99 -3.11
N LEU A 41 3.24 -0.82 -4.45
CA LEU A 41 2.84 0.46 -5.06
C LEU A 41 1.41 0.87 -4.68
N ILE A 42 0.44 -0.06 -4.75
CA ILE A 42 -0.95 0.24 -4.38
C ILE A 42 -1.08 0.54 -2.88
N LYS A 43 -0.34 -0.19 -2.03
CA LYS A 43 -0.37 0.03 -0.58
C LYS A 43 0.24 1.39 -0.22
N LEU A 44 1.33 1.77 -0.88
CA LEU A 44 1.93 3.08 -0.75
C LEU A 44 0.95 4.18 -1.18
N ARG A 45 0.31 4.03 -2.35
CA ARG A 45 -0.65 5.04 -2.86
C ARG A 45 -1.85 5.23 -1.94
N ALA A 46 -2.50 4.14 -1.51
CA ALA A 46 -3.61 4.20 -0.57
C ALA A 46 -3.19 4.89 0.76
N SER A 47 -1.99 4.56 1.25
CA SER A 47 -1.44 5.16 2.47
C SER A 47 -1.18 6.66 2.37
N GLN A 48 -0.75 7.13 1.18
CA GLN A 48 -0.57 8.56 0.90
C GLN A 48 -1.91 9.30 0.94
N ILE A 49 -2.95 8.75 0.31
CA ILE A 49 -4.31 9.33 0.31
C ILE A 49 -4.86 9.42 1.73
N ASN A 50 -4.72 8.34 2.51
CA ASN A 50 -5.22 8.25 3.88
C ASN A 50 -4.36 8.99 4.93
N GLY A 51 -3.19 9.53 4.55
CA GLY A 51 -2.30 10.23 5.48
C GLY A 51 -1.68 9.35 6.57
N CYS A 52 -1.51 8.04 6.35
CA CYS A 52 -0.84 7.15 7.30
C CYS A 52 0.69 7.21 7.14
N ALA A 53 1.37 8.11 7.87
CA ALA A 53 2.83 8.27 7.79
C ALA A 53 3.61 6.97 8.08
N PHE A 54 3.15 6.17 9.04
CA PHE A 54 3.72 4.84 9.32
C PHE A 54 3.67 3.94 8.09
N CYS A 55 2.48 3.81 7.51
CA CYS A 55 2.22 2.92 6.39
C CYS A 55 2.97 3.37 5.13
N VAL A 56 3.05 4.68 4.88
CA VAL A 56 3.86 5.26 3.79
C VAL A 56 5.31 4.82 3.92
N GLN A 57 5.94 5.06 5.08
CA GLN A 57 7.35 4.69 5.28
C GLN A 57 7.55 3.16 5.26
N TYR A 58 6.62 2.39 5.82
CA TYR A 58 6.67 0.93 5.79
C TYR A 58 6.68 0.40 4.36
N HIS A 59 5.74 0.83 3.51
CA HIS A 59 5.62 0.34 2.13
C HIS A 59 6.72 0.87 1.19
N ILE A 60 7.31 2.04 1.48
CA ILE A 60 8.55 2.45 0.82
C ILE A 60 9.67 1.44 1.11
N LEU A 61 9.89 1.08 2.38
CA LEU A 61 10.96 0.16 2.77
C LEU A 61 10.71 -1.28 2.25
N GLU A 62 9.47 -1.74 2.22
CA GLU A 62 9.14 -3.04 1.62
C GLU A 62 9.32 -3.02 0.10
N GLY A 63 8.92 -1.94 -0.58
CA GLY A 63 9.15 -1.76 -2.01
C GLY A 63 10.64 -1.78 -2.36
N GLU A 64 11.48 -1.12 -1.57
CA GLU A 64 12.94 -1.14 -1.74
C GLU A 64 13.53 -2.54 -1.59
N LYS A 65 13.05 -3.34 -0.61
CA LYS A 65 13.48 -4.74 -0.46
C LYS A 65 13.10 -5.61 -1.66
N LEU A 66 12.02 -5.27 -2.34
CA LEU A 66 11.56 -5.93 -3.57
C LEU A 66 12.18 -5.35 -4.84
N SER A 67 13.13 -4.42 -4.70
CA SER A 67 13.78 -3.73 -5.81
C SER A 67 12.81 -2.98 -6.73
N VAL A 68 11.73 -2.42 -6.17
CA VAL A 68 10.89 -1.45 -6.89
C VAL A 68 11.76 -0.23 -7.24
N PRO A 69 11.76 0.23 -8.50
CA PRO A 69 12.54 1.41 -8.88
C PRO A 69 12.22 2.63 -8.01
N THR A 70 13.26 3.31 -7.53
CA THR A 70 13.14 4.51 -6.67
C THR A 70 12.23 5.56 -7.28
N ASP A 71 12.32 5.79 -8.59
CA ASP A 71 11.47 6.75 -9.30
C ASP A 71 9.98 6.37 -9.26
N LYS A 72 9.65 5.07 -9.28
CA LYS A 72 8.26 4.62 -9.09
C LYS A 72 7.79 4.89 -7.66
N LEU A 73 8.60 4.57 -6.65
CA LEU A 73 8.24 4.84 -5.25
C LEU A 73 8.02 6.33 -4.98
N ASN A 74 8.88 7.19 -5.54
CA ASN A 74 8.78 8.63 -5.37
C ASN A 74 7.60 9.25 -6.15
N LEU A 75 7.34 8.78 -7.38
CA LEU A 75 6.37 9.38 -8.28
C LEU A 75 4.99 8.72 -8.22
N VAL A 76 4.79 7.65 -7.45
CA VAL A 76 3.46 7.00 -7.35
C VAL A 76 2.37 7.95 -6.87
N VAL A 77 2.71 8.98 -6.09
CA VAL A 77 1.77 10.01 -5.64
C VAL A 77 1.20 10.86 -6.78
N VAL A 78 1.94 10.95 -7.91
CA VAL A 78 1.61 11.70 -9.13
C VAL A 78 1.64 10.81 -10.37
N TRP A 79 1.29 9.52 -10.19
CA TRP A 79 1.48 8.48 -11.21
C TRP A 79 0.82 8.77 -12.57
N ARG A 80 -0.26 9.56 -12.59
CA ARG A 80 -0.99 9.91 -13.82
C ARG A 80 -0.11 10.68 -14.82
N GLU A 81 0.78 11.53 -14.34
CA GLU A 81 1.70 12.33 -15.16
C GLU A 81 3.06 11.64 -15.40
N ALA A 82 3.28 10.47 -14.80
CA ALA A 82 4.54 9.75 -14.85
C ALA A 82 4.50 8.60 -15.90
N PRO A 83 5.42 8.57 -16.88
CA PRO A 83 5.39 7.59 -17.97
C PRO A 83 5.92 6.20 -17.59
N GLN A 84 6.62 6.05 -16.46
CA GLN A 84 7.26 4.78 -16.08
C GLN A 84 6.30 3.69 -15.56
N PHE A 85 5.01 4.01 -15.38
CA PHE A 85 3.99 3.04 -14.94
C PHE A 85 3.35 2.36 -16.15
N SER A 86 3.37 1.03 -16.16
CA SER A 86 2.70 0.19 -17.17
C SER A 86 1.18 0.34 -17.14
N GLN A 87 0.48 -0.12 -18.19
CA GLN A 87 -0.99 -0.08 -18.24
C GLN A 87 -1.61 -0.84 -17.06
N ARG A 88 -1.11 -2.05 -16.76
CA ARG A 88 -1.48 -2.83 -15.58
C ARG A 88 -1.31 -2.08 -14.25
N GLU A 89 -0.18 -1.40 -14.06
CA GLU A 89 0.06 -0.59 -12.85
C GLU A 89 -0.89 0.60 -12.76
N ARG A 90 -1.12 1.30 -13.87
CA ARG A 90 -2.05 2.43 -13.96
C ARG A 90 -3.49 2.01 -13.65
N ALA A 91 -3.93 0.87 -14.18
CA ALA A 91 -5.24 0.30 -13.88
C ALA A 91 -5.37 -0.06 -12.39
N ALA A 92 -4.36 -0.68 -11.79
CA ALA A 92 -4.36 -0.98 -10.36
C ALA A 92 -4.34 0.27 -9.47
N LEU A 93 -3.60 1.31 -9.85
CA LEU A 93 -3.54 2.58 -9.12
C LEU A 93 -4.86 3.34 -9.23
N ALA A 94 -5.50 3.37 -10.39
CA ALA A 94 -6.85 3.92 -10.56
C ALA A 94 -7.89 3.16 -9.71
N TRP A 95 -7.85 1.83 -9.73
CA TRP A 95 -8.68 0.97 -8.89
C TRP A 95 -8.46 1.25 -7.38
N THR A 96 -7.20 1.43 -6.99
CA THR A 96 -6.81 1.74 -5.62
C THR A 96 -7.34 3.10 -5.16
N GLU A 97 -7.25 4.12 -6.01
CA GLU A 97 -7.78 5.45 -5.72
C GLU A 97 -9.30 5.41 -5.53
N ALA A 98 -10.03 4.79 -6.45
CA ALA A 98 -11.49 4.68 -6.37
C ALA A 98 -11.98 3.96 -5.11
N LEU A 99 -11.35 2.83 -4.75
CA LEU A 99 -11.72 2.08 -3.55
C LEU A 99 -11.26 2.75 -2.23
N THR A 100 -10.20 3.56 -2.28
CA THR A 100 -9.76 4.33 -1.11
C THR A 100 -10.68 5.54 -0.87
N LEU A 101 -11.15 6.17 -1.95
CA LEU A 101 -12.08 7.30 -1.95
C LEU A 101 -13.54 6.84 -2.18
N LEU A 102 -13.93 5.70 -1.57
CA LEU A 102 -15.15 4.96 -1.88
C LEU A 102 -16.46 5.77 -1.81
N SER A 103 -16.50 6.88 -1.07
CA SER A 103 -17.65 7.80 -1.06
C SER A 103 -18.01 8.35 -2.45
N GLU A 104 -17.06 8.36 -3.38
CA GLU A 104 -17.25 8.76 -4.78
C GLU A 104 -17.75 7.60 -5.67
N GLY A 105 -17.79 6.38 -5.11
CA GLY A 105 -18.13 5.15 -5.83
C GLY A 105 -17.00 4.65 -6.72
N VAL A 106 -17.30 3.64 -7.52
CA VAL A 106 -16.40 3.11 -8.56
C VAL A 106 -17.11 3.31 -9.89
N SER A 107 -16.52 4.09 -10.79
CA SER A 107 -17.10 4.34 -12.12
C SER A 107 -16.95 3.12 -13.02
N ASP A 108 -17.87 2.99 -13.99
CA ASP A 108 -17.80 1.95 -15.03
C ASP A 108 -16.48 2.03 -15.82
N GLU A 109 -15.95 3.23 -16.02
CA GLU A 109 -14.66 3.44 -16.68
C GLU A 109 -13.49 2.83 -15.87
N VAL A 110 -13.43 3.09 -14.56
CA VAL A 110 -12.40 2.52 -13.69
C VAL A 110 -12.52 1.00 -13.62
N TYR A 111 -13.75 0.47 -13.54
CA TYR A 111 -13.99 -0.96 -13.59
C TYR A 111 -13.55 -1.59 -14.92
N ALA A 112 -13.87 -0.96 -16.05
CA ALA A 112 -13.48 -1.43 -17.37
C ALA A 112 -11.95 -1.42 -17.56
N GLN A 113 -11.26 -0.36 -17.10
CA GLN A 113 -9.80 -0.29 -17.13
C GLN A 113 -9.15 -1.41 -16.30
N ALA A 114 -9.67 -1.67 -15.10
CA ALA A 114 -9.17 -2.76 -14.26
C ALA A 114 -9.45 -4.14 -14.89
N SER A 115 -10.67 -4.36 -15.40
CA SER A 115 -11.07 -5.64 -16.01
C SER A 115 -10.35 -5.95 -17.32
N ALA A 116 -9.81 -4.93 -18.01
CA ALA A 116 -8.99 -5.12 -19.20
C ALA A 116 -7.59 -5.69 -18.86
N GLU A 117 -7.07 -5.39 -17.68
CA GLU A 117 -5.72 -5.78 -17.25
C GLU A 117 -5.73 -7.00 -16.33
N PHE A 118 -6.77 -7.19 -15.52
CA PHE A 118 -6.84 -8.24 -14.49
C PHE A 118 -7.97 -9.22 -14.79
N SER A 119 -7.70 -10.52 -14.64
CA SER A 119 -8.78 -11.52 -14.57
C SER A 119 -9.69 -11.26 -13.38
N GLU A 120 -10.93 -11.75 -13.41
CA GLU A 120 -11.88 -11.60 -12.29
C GLU A 120 -11.28 -12.04 -10.95
N LYS A 121 -10.52 -13.15 -10.96
CA LYS A 121 -9.83 -13.68 -9.78
C LYS A 121 -8.73 -12.74 -9.29
N GLU A 122 -7.90 -12.21 -10.19
CA GLU A 122 -6.86 -11.24 -9.82
C GLU A 122 -7.46 -9.92 -9.33
N LEU A 123 -8.54 -9.45 -9.93
CA LEU A 123 -9.23 -8.22 -9.51
C LEU A 123 -9.82 -8.37 -8.11
N ALA A 124 -10.35 -9.55 -7.76
CA ALA A 124 -10.79 -9.85 -6.40
C ALA A 124 -9.61 -9.82 -5.39
N TYR A 125 -8.44 -10.35 -5.76
CA TYR A 125 -7.24 -10.28 -4.93
C TYR A 125 -6.65 -8.87 -4.84
N LEU A 126 -6.67 -8.10 -5.92
CA LEU A 126 -6.28 -6.70 -5.92
C LEU A 126 -7.18 -5.91 -4.97
N THR A 127 -8.48 -6.14 -5.04
CA THR A 127 -9.48 -5.52 -4.15
C THR A 127 -9.23 -5.88 -2.69
N SER A 128 -8.92 -7.14 -2.38
CA SER A 128 -8.60 -7.55 -1.01
C SER A 128 -7.32 -6.89 -0.48
N ALA A 129 -6.30 -6.70 -1.34
CA ALA A 129 -5.10 -5.96 -0.99
C ALA A 129 -5.41 -4.49 -0.68
N VAL A 130 -6.21 -3.81 -1.51
CA VAL A 130 -6.65 -2.42 -1.28
C VAL A 130 -7.49 -2.28 -0.01
N ALA A 131 -8.39 -3.23 0.26
CA ALA A 131 -9.16 -3.26 1.49
C ALA A 131 -8.25 -3.43 2.72
N SER A 132 -7.28 -4.35 2.65
CA SER A 132 -6.36 -4.62 3.76
C SER A 132 -5.53 -3.39 4.13
N ILE A 133 -5.00 -2.64 3.16
CA ILE A 133 -4.22 -1.43 3.46
C ILE A 133 -5.09 -0.32 4.01
N ASN A 134 -6.34 -0.20 3.55
CA ASN A 134 -7.29 0.74 4.12
C ASN A 134 -7.60 0.45 5.59
N VAL A 135 -7.62 -0.83 6.00
CA VAL A 135 -7.71 -1.23 7.42
C VAL A 135 -6.45 -0.81 8.19
N TRP A 136 -5.26 -1.13 7.68
CA TRP A 136 -4.00 -0.73 8.32
C TRP A 136 -3.87 0.79 8.48
N ASN A 137 -4.26 1.55 7.45
CA ASN A 137 -4.23 3.01 7.48
C ASN A 137 -5.10 3.57 8.61
N ARG A 138 -6.28 2.99 8.87
CA ARG A 138 -7.17 3.40 9.96
C ARG A 138 -6.50 3.21 11.32
N PHE A 139 -5.87 2.06 11.56
CA PHE A 139 -5.12 1.84 12.80
C PHE A 139 -3.91 2.77 12.93
N GLY A 140 -3.07 2.84 11.89
CA GLY A 140 -1.85 3.65 11.91
C GLY A 140 -2.13 5.14 12.07
N ALA A 141 -3.13 5.68 11.39
CA ALA A 141 -3.51 7.09 11.50
C ALA A 141 -4.19 7.41 12.84
N ALA A 142 -5.12 6.56 13.30
CA ALA A 142 -5.83 6.78 14.57
C ALA A 142 -4.89 6.82 15.77
N PHE A 143 -3.87 5.95 15.79
CA PHE A 143 -2.91 5.87 16.89
C PHE A 143 -1.60 6.61 16.64
N ARG A 144 -1.43 7.20 15.44
CA ARG A 144 -0.24 7.96 15.04
C ARG A 144 1.04 7.15 15.22
N TRP A 145 1.03 5.89 14.76
CA TRP A 145 2.19 4.99 14.88
C TRP A 145 3.45 5.66 14.36
N THR A 146 4.56 5.48 15.09
CA THR A 146 5.84 6.08 14.74
C THR A 146 6.39 5.44 13.46
N PRO A 147 6.64 6.19 12.37
CA PRO A 147 7.17 5.61 11.14
C PRO A 147 8.47 4.83 11.36
N PRO A 148 8.62 3.64 10.76
CA PRO A 148 9.83 2.85 10.93
C PRO A 148 11.04 3.58 10.34
N ALA A 149 12.13 3.67 11.09
CA ALA A 149 13.35 4.28 10.59
C ALA A 149 13.95 3.45 9.44
N ARG A 150 14.41 4.13 8.39
CA ARG A 150 15.25 3.52 7.35
C ARG A 150 16.54 3.03 8.00
N LYS A 151 16.84 1.73 7.87
CA LYS A 151 18.12 1.19 8.36
C LYS A 151 19.26 1.75 7.49
N PRO A 152 20.37 2.19 8.09
CA PRO A 152 21.54 2.62 7.31
C PRO A 152 22.03 1.48 6.41
N VAL A 153 22.38 1.80 5.17
CA VAL A 153 23.06 0.84 4.29
C VAL A 153 24.49 0.69 4.82
N VAL A 154 24.82 -0.49 5.36
CA VAL A 154 26.19 -0.81 5.78
C VAL A 154 27.07 -0.81 4.54
N GLY A 155 27.89 0.24 4.37
CA GLY A 155 28.80 0.39 3.23
C GLY A 155 28.77 1.76 2.53
N ALA A 156 27.79 2.62 2.81
CA ALA A 156 27.84 4.02 2.39
C ALA A 156 28.73 4.84 3.33
N ALA A 157 30.01 4.45 3.44
CA ALA A 157 31.03 5.34 3.98
C ALA A 157 31.25 6.46 2.97
N ALA A 158 31.25 7.69 3.48
CA ALA A 158 31.46 8.92 2.73
C ALA A 158 32.62 8.80 1.74
N SER A 159 32.34 9.10 0.49
CA SER A 159 33.34 9.55 -0.49
C SER A 159 33.28 11.07 -0.57
#